data_AF-A0AAU3BHN0-F1
#
_entry.id   AF-A0AAU3BHN0-F1
#
_cell.length_a   1.000
_cell.length_b   1.000
_cell.length_c   1.000
_cell.angle_alpha   90.00
_cell.angle_beta   90.00
_cell.angle_gamma   90.00
#
_symmetry.space_group_name_H-M   'P 1'
#
loop_
_entity.id
_entity.type
_entity.pdbx_description
1 polymer ?
#
loop_
_entity_poly.entity_id
_entity_poly.type
_entity_poly.pdbx_seq_one_letter_code
_entity_poly.pdbx_strand_id
1 'polypeptide(L)' 'MTIKVVRGNPTPEELAAALAVVRVRAAAVASAPSGASGSRDSWSDPARIAAHRLPQPGPTTWGRSYWPG' A
#
# COMPACT_ATOMS: atom_id res chain seq x y z
N MET A 1 11.56 14.66 2.29
CA MET A 1 10.24 14.15 1.87
C MET A 1 9.49 15.31 1.23
N THR A 2 9.11 15.20 -0.04
CA THR A 2 8.51 16.30 -0.81
C THR A 2 7.08 15.90 -1.17
N ILE A 3 6.09 16.72 -0.81
CA ILE A 3 4.66 16.48 -1.08
C ILE A 3 4.23 17.42 -2.22
N LYS A 4 3.60 16.88 -3.27
CA LYS A 4 3.16 17.61 -4.45
C LYS A 4 1.66 17.43 -4.67
N VAL A 5 0.96 18.52 -4.98
CA VAL A 5 -0.43 18.49 -5.44
C VAL A 5 -0.44 18.06 -6.91
N VAL A 6 -1.07 16.92 -7.19
CA VAL A 6 -1.16 16.36 -8.56
C VAL A 6 -2.36 16.92 -9.32
N ARG A 7 -3.43 17.28 -8.61
CA ARG A 7 -4.68 17.82 -9.18
C ARG A 7 -5.37 18.75 -8.19
N GLY A 8 -6.00 19.82 -8.70
CA GLY A 8 -6.75 20.81 -7.91
C GLY A 8 -5.92 22.03 -7.52
N ASN A 9 -6.58 23.03 -6.93
CA ASN A 9 -5.96 24.26 -6.40
C ASN A 9 -6.36 24.45 -4.93
N PRO A 10 -5.80 23.65 -4.00
CA PRO A 10 -6.14 23.74 -2.59
C PRO A 10 -5.67 25.07 -2.00
N THR A 11 -6.38 25.58 -1.01
CA THR A 11 -5.92 26.78 -0.29
C THR A 11 -4.69 26.44 0.57
N PRO A 12 -3.88 27.44 0.94
CA PRO A 12 -2.74 27.22 1.85
C PRO A 12 -3.15 26.56 3.18
N GLU A 13 -4.34 26.90 3.69
CA GLU A 13 -4.90 26.37 4.93
C GLU A 13 -5.24 24.89 4.80
N GLU A 14 -5.86 24.48 3.69
CA GLU A 14 -6.16 23.08 3.42
C GLU A 14 -4.89 22.24 3.30
N LEU A 15 -3.86 22.80 2.64
CA LEU A 15 -2.57 22.14 2.49
C LEU A 15 -1.87 22.01 3.86
N ALA A 16 -1.94 23.03 4.70
CA ALA A 16 -1.43 22.99 6.08
C ALA A 16 -2.13 21.92 6.91
N ALA A 17 -3.46 21.82 6.82
CA ALA A 17 -4.26 20.80 7.50
C ALA A 17 -3.90 19.39 7.04
N ALA A 18 -3.80 19.17 5.73
CA ALA A 18 -3.38 17.89 5.16
C ALA A 18 -1.98 17.49 5.63
N LEU A 19 -1.02 18.42 5.60
CA LEU A 19 0.33 18.19 6.08
C LEU A 19 0.37 17.86 7.57
N ALA A 20 -0.46 18.51 8.40
CA ALA A 20 -0.55 18.22 9.83
C ALA A 20 -0.99 16.76 10.07
N VAL A 21 -2.05 16.30 9.40
CA VAL A 21 -2.54 14.91 9.52
C VAL A 21 -1.51 13.90 9.06
N VAL A 22 -0.85 14.14 7.92
CA VAL A 22 0.20 13.26 7.38
C VAL A 22 1.36 13.14 8.38
N ARG A 23 1.81 14.27 8.95
CA ARG A 23 2.90 14.27 9.95
C ARG A 23 2.51 13.54 11.22
N VAL A 24 1.30 13.77 11.75
CA VAL A 24 0.81 13.07 12.94
C VAL A 24 0.75 11.56 12.70
N ARG A 25 0.24 11.11 11.56
CA ARG A 25 0.22 9.68 11.22
C ARG A 25 1.62 9.09 11.04
N ALA A 26 2.52 9.80 10.37
CA ALA A 26 3.91 9.35 10.20
C ALA A 26 4.63 9.21 11.55
N ALA A 27 4.43 10.16 12.47
CA ALA A 27 4.97 10.10 13.83
C ALA A 27 4.38 8.91 14.62
N ALA A 28 3.07 8.67 14.51
CA ALA A 28 2.43 7.53 15.16
C ALA A 28 3.00 6.18 14.68
N VAL A 29 3.25 6.04 13.37
CA VAL A 29 3.89 4.85 12.80
C VAL A 29 5.34 4.72 13.26
N ALA A 30 6.10 5.82 13.29
CA ALA A 30 7.51 5.81 13.71
C ALA A 30 7.67 5.45 15.20
N SER A 31 6.72 5.85 16.04
CA SER A 31 6.69 5.54 17.47
C SER A 31 6.12 4.15 17.78
N ALA A 32 5.61 3.42 16.79
CA ALA A 32 5.08 2.09 17.02
C ALA A 32 6.21 1.10 17.37
N PRO A 33 6.05 0.27 18.42
CA PRO A 33 7.06 -0.71 18.77
C PRO A 33 7.24 -1.74 17.66
N SER A 34 8.48 -1.90 17.19
CA SER A 34 8.87 -2.89 16.20
C SER A 34 8.52 -4.30 16.68
N GLY A 35 7.47 -4.91 16.12
CA GLY A 35 7.09 -6.30 16.41
C GLY A 35 5.66 -6.51 16.93
N ALA A 36 4.90 -5.45 17.22
CA ALA A 36 3.45 -5.61 17.37
C ALA A 36 2.87 -5.98 16.01
N SER A 37 2.46 -7.24 15.83
CA SER A 37 1.73 -7.65 14.62
C SER A 37 0.44 -6.84 14.57
N GLY A 38 0.44 -5.74 13.82
CA GLY A 38 -0.78 -5.04 13.46
C GLY A 38 -1.77 -6.02 12.84
N SER A 39 -3.06 -5.66 12.87
CA SER A 39 -4.05 -6.40 12.09
C SER A 39 -3.55 -6.48 10.65
N ARG A 40 -3.37 -7.70 10.13
CA ARG A 40 -2.91 -7.88 8.75
C ARG A 40 -3.95 -7.23 7.84
N ASP A 41 -3.49 -6.49 6.83
CA ASP A 41 -4.38 -6.00 5.79
C ASP A 41 -5.17 -7.19 5.23
N SER A 42 -6.46 -6.99 4.99
CA SER A 42 -7.35 -8.04 4.47
C SER A 42 -6.94 -8.55 3.08
N TRP A 43 -6.05 -7.82 2.40
CA TRP A 43 -5.41 -8.23 1.16
C TRP A 43 -4.28 -9.25 1.38
N SER A 44 -3.64 -9.20 2.54
CA SER A 44 -2.52 -10.05 2.95
C SER A 44 -2.96 -11.20 3.86
N ASP A 45 -4.27 -11.43 4.01
CA ASP A 45 -4.82 -12.50 4.84
C ASP A 45 -4.52 -13.88 4.21
N PRO A 46 -3.71 -14.75 4.85
CA PRO A 46 -3.44 -16.08 4.34
C PRO A 46 -4.70 -16.94 4.15
N ALA A 47 -5.71 -16.77 5.01
CA ALA A 47 -6.97 -17.49 4.86
C ALA A 47 -7.70 -17.08 3.57
N ARG A 48 -7.47 -15.86 3.07
CA ARG A 48 -8.00 -15.36 1.81
C ARG A 48 -7.14 -15.74 0.61
N ILE A 49 -5.81 -15.66 0.74
CA ILE A 49 -4.86 -15.92 -0.36
C ILE A 49 -4.68 -17.42 -0.61
N ALA A 50 -4.52 -18.21 0.46
CA ALA A 50 -4.15 -19.62 0.39
C ALA A 50 -5.34 -20.58 0.51
N ALA A 51 -6.58 -20.07 0.42
CA ALA A 51 -7.79 -20.88 0.49
C ALA A 51 -7.84 -21.98 -0.59
N HIS A 52 -7.23 -21.74 -1.76
CA HIS A 52 -7.29 -22.65 -2.90
C HIS A 52 -5.88 -22.94 -3.39
N ARG A 53 -5.59 -24.22 -3.68
CA ARG A 53 -4.35 -24.57 -4.39
C ARG A 53 -4.44 -24.03 -5.81
N LEU A 54 -3.44 -23.23 -6.18
CA LEU A 54 -3.20 -22.85 -7.57
C LEU A 54 -2.46 -23.98 -8.29
N PRO A 55 -2.74 -24.23 -9.58
CA PRO A 55 -1.95 -25.14 -10.38
C PRO A 55 -0.50 -24.62 -10.50
N GLN A 56 0.46 -25.54 -10.48
CA GLN A 56 1.87 -25.19 -10.65
C GLN A 56 2.09 -24.67 -12.08
N PRO A 57 2.70 -23.48 -12.26
CA PRO A 57 2.97 -22.96 -13.60
C PRO A 57 3.95 -23.89 -14.34
N GLY A 58 3.68 -24.14 -15.62
CA GLY A 58 4.55 -24.91 -16.49
C GLY A 58 5.64 -24.04 -17.13
N PRO A 59 6.62 -24.65 -17.83
CA PRO A 59 7.77 -23.95 -18.40
C PRO A 59 7.41 -22.78 -19.34
N THR A 60 6.26 -22.86 -20.01
CA THR A 60 5.81 -21.84 -20.98
C THR A 60 4.78 -20.86 -20.41
N THR A 61 4.37 -20.98 -19.15
CA THR A 61 3.25 -20.20 -18.57
C THR A 61 3.57 -18.70 -18.53
N TRP A 62 4.78 -18.33 -18.13
CA TRP A 62 5.20 -16.92 -18.06
C TRP A 62 5.38 -16.27 -19.44
N GLY A 63 5.85 -17.04 -20.44
CA GLY A 63 5.98 -16.55 -21.81
C GLY A 63 4.63 -16.20 -22.44
N ARG A 64 3.55 -16.90 -22.05
CA ARG A 64 2.19 -16.65 -22.53
C ARG A 64 1.45 -15.55 -21.76
N SER A 65 1.94 -15.11 -20.60
CA SER A 65 1.35 -14.01 -19.84
C SER A 65 1.84 -12.63 -20.27
N TYR A 66 2.77 -12.57 -21.23
CA TYR A 66 3.25 -11.30 -21.78
C TYR A 66 2.17 -10.67 -22.67
N TRP A 67 1.80 -9.43 -22.37
CA TRP A 67 1.01 -8.59 -23.27
C TRP A 67 1.93 -7.52 -23.86
N PRO A 68 2.21 -7.52 -25.17
CA PRO A 68 2.93 -6.43 -25.79
C PRO A 68 2.04 -5.19 -25.80
N GLY A 69 2.52 -4.13 -25.16
CA GLY A 69 1.93 -2.79 -25.09
C GLY A 69 3.01 -1.76 -24.87
#